data_AF-A0A9J6DYW7-F1
#
_entry.id   AF-A0A9J6DYW7-F1
#
_cell.length_a   1.000
_cell.length_b   1.000
_cell.length_c   1.000
_cell.angle_alpha   90.00
_cell.angle_beta   90.00
_cell.angle_gamma   90.00
#
_symmetry.space_group_name_H-M   'P 1'
#
loop_
_entity.id
_entity.type
_entity.pdbx_description
1 polymer ?
#
loop_
_entity_poly.entity_id
_entity_poly.type
_entity_poly.pdbx_seq_one_letter_code
_entity_poly.pdbx_strand_id
1 'polypeptide(L)'
;MSWARPPVYFQRHPFYDVLATLLPATPIKCDGRLRHERSRFNQRFQFHFLARHMNDIRASLTSNTGKDSELEVQVLVRLFTDEGSGALEDNYPANFSLKVNNRACALPPSISVPAPGGTTLRVRPPVNIVSNCFLYPRVKNDLLLVWQPEADRQYFVGVFLVRRQSTVTALRKLQQKRVKRAAHTSAQTLELIKAPERASGGDDIEVTRVAASLTCPLSKVRMRVPCRALGCRHIQCFDAHSYLQSNETRPTWMCPVCGGRAAFSSLVVDQLFVHIIEKAPADCDSVVIRKDGFWYPSRKDDCPTWRSLVIC
;
A
#
# COMPACT_ATOMS: atom_id res chain seq x y z
N MET A 1 6.39 36.49 -13.78
CA MET A 1 6.43 35.77 -12.49
C MET A 1 6.27 34.28 -12.77
N SER A 2 7.38 33.52 -12.77
CA SER A 2 7.34 32.07 -12.97
C SER A 2 6.77 31.43 -11.71
N TRP A 3 5.52 30.99 -11.78
CA TRP A 3 4.96 30.09 -10.76
C TRP A 3 5.79 28.81 -10.77
N ALA A 4 6.67 28.66 -9.80
CA ALA A 4 7.38 27.42 -9.57
C ALA A 4 6.31 26.35 -9.32
N ARG A 5 6.25 25.33 -10.20
CA ARG A 5 5.34 24.19 -9.99
C ARG A 5 5.63 23.59 -8.61
N PRO A 6 4.61 23.30 -7.79
CA PRO A 6 4.82 22.72 -6.48
C PRO A 6 5.64 21.41 -6.58
N PRO A 7 6.42 21.06 -5.54
CA PRO A 7 7.17 19.82 -5.54
C PRO A 7 6.24 18.65 -5.82
N VAL A 8 6.64 17.79 -6.74
CA VAL A 8 5.90 16.59 -7.11
C VAL A 8 6.04 15.59 -5.96
N TYR A 9 5.02 15.46 -5.12
CA TYR A 9 4.99 14.51 -4.00
C TYR A 9 4.48 13.14 -4.49
N PHE A 10 5.35 12.13 -4.43
CA PHE A 10 5.01 10.76 -4.79
C PHE A 10 4.79 9.89 -3.55
N GLN A 11 3.97 8.85 -3.68
CA GLN A 11 3.67 7.95 -2.57
C GLN A 11 4.95 7.23 -2.09
N ARG A 12 5.24 7.29 -0.79
CA ARG A 12 6.35 6.53 -0.20
C ARG A 12 5.95 5.07 -0.06
N HIS A 13 6.87 4.16 -0.41
CA HIS A 13 6.66 2.73 -0.23
C HIS A 13 7.06 2.34 1.20
N PRO A 14 6.24 1.59 1.95
CA PRO A 14 6.55 1.25 3.34
C PRO A 14 7.74 0.30 3.49
N PHE A 15 8.04 -0.46 2.44
CA PHE A 15 9.13 -1.43 2.40
C PHE A 15 10.44 -0.84 1.85
N TYR A 16 10.52 0.48 1.60
CA TYR A 16 11.72 1.14 1.11
C TYR A 16 11.96 2.47 1.82
N ASP A 17 13.13 2.59 2.47
CA ASP A 17 13.61 3.88 2.96
C ASP A 17 14.51 4.51 1.88
N VAL A 18 14.18 5.74 1.46
CA VAL A 18 14.95 6.45 0.43
C VAL A 18 16.24 6.99 1.03
N LEU A 19 17.37 6.50 0.54
CA LEU A 19 18.71 6.94 0.95
C LEU A 19 19.17 8.16 0.14
N ALA A 20 18.86 8.18 -1.16
CA ALA A 20 19.19 9.29 -2.04
C ALA A 20 18.26 9.36 -3.27
N THR A 21 18.01 10.58 -3.73
CA THR A 21 17.39 10.84 -5.03
C THR A 21 18.51 11.02 -6.06
N LEU A 22 18.69 10.05 -6.94
CA LEU A 22 19.74 10.06 -7.97
C LEU A 22 19.29 10.81 -9.23
N LEU A 23 17.99 10.75 -9.53
CA LEU A 23 17.31 11.55 -10.54
C LEU A 23 16.00 12.06 -9.91
N PRO A 24 15.79 13.38 -9.78
CA PRO A 24 14.53 13.92 -9.28
C PRO A 24 13.37 13.56 -10.23
N ALA A 25 12.16 13.53 -9.71
CA ALA A 25 10.95 13.28 -10.49
C ALA A 25 10.85 14.29 -11.64
N THR A 26 11.05 13.79 -12.86
CA THR A 26 11.15 14.61 -14.09
C THR A 26 10.07 14.15 -15.06
N PRO A 27 9.27 15.05 -15.65
CA PRO A 27 8.25 14.65 -16.61
C PRO A 27 8.90 13.99 -17.84
N ILE A 28 8.33 12.88 -18.29
CA ILE A 28 8.65 12.33 -19.61
C ILE A 28 7.81 13.05 -20.66
N LYS A 29 8.31 13.11 -21.90
CA LYS A 29 7.64 13.82 -23.00
C LYS A 29 6.23 13.26 -23.26
N CYS A 30 5.22 14.13 -23.22
CA CYS A 30 3.92 13.88 -23.85
C CYS A 30 3.78 14.88 -25.00
N ASP A 31 3.74 14.40 -26.25
CA ASP A 31 3.43 15.28 -27.38
C ASP A 31 1.95 15.18 -27.72
N GLY A 32 1.17 16.16 -27.26
CA GLY A 32 -0.27 16.24 -27.52
C GLY A 32 -0.63 16.55 -28.98
N ARG A 33 0.36 16.82 -29.85
CA ARG A 33 0.14 17.18 -31.26
C ARG A 33 0.31 16.03 -32.25
N LEU A 34 0.90 14.90 -31.83
CA LEU A 34 1.06 13.71 -32.66
C LEU A 34 0.12 12.60 -32.16
N ARG A 35 -1.17 12.74 -32.48
CA ARG A 35 -2.24 11.75 -32.22
C ARG A 35 -2.11 10.47 -33.07
N HIS A 36 -0.92 10.13 -33.56
CA HIS A 36 -0.71 8.81 -34.14
C HIS A 36 -0.48 7.84 -32.99
N GLU A 37 -1.56 7.21 -32.54
CA GLU A 37 -1.67 6.30 -31.39
C GLU A 37 -0.68 5.11 -31.38
N ARG A 38 0.21 4.98 -32.36
CA ARG A 38 1.17 3.86 -32.50
C ARG A 38 2.65 4.26 -32.43
N SER A 39 2.98 5.56 -32.39
CA SER A 39 4.38 6.00 -32.35
C SER A 39 5.01 5.72 -30.99
N ARG A 40 6.16 5.03 -31.00
CA ARG A 40 6.97 4.83 -29.78
C ARG A 40 7.85 6.05 -29.52
N PHE A 41 7.77 6.57 -28.31
CA PHE A 41 8.59 7.67 -27.84
C PHE A 41 9.81 7.11 -27.12
N ASN A 42 10.91 7.87 -27.16
CA ASN A 42 12.07 7.57 -26.35
C ASN A 42 12.66 8.84 -25.73
N GLN A 43 13.27 8.69 -24.57
CA GLN A 43 13.95 9.78 -23.88
C GLN A 43 15.07 9.21 -23.00
N ARG A 44 16.20 9.92 -23.01
CA ARG A 44 17.37 9.58 -22.21
C ARG A 44 17.46 10.46 -20.97
N PHE A 45 17.88 9.85 -19.88
CA PHE A 45 18.23 10.51 -18.62
C PHE A 45 19.59 9.99 -18.15
N GLN A 46 20.26 10.76 -17.31
CA GLN A 46 21.56 10.37 -16.77
C GLN A 46 21.59 10.63 -15.26
N PHE A 47 22.26 9.74 -14.54
CA PHE A 47 22.57 9.91 -13.13
C PHE A 47 23.96 9.36 -12.83
N HIS A 48 24.53 9.68 -11.67
CA HIS A 48 25.81 9.12 -11.24
C HIS A 48 25.76 8.82 -9.74
N PHE A 49 26.65 7.96 -9.28
CA PHE A 49 26.77 7.65 -7.86
C PHE A 49 27.85 8.49 -7.19
N LEU A 50 27.59 8.85 -5.93
CA LEU A 50 28.62 9.33 -5.01
C LEU A 50 29.32 8.13 -4.37
N ALA A 51 30.53 8.35 -3.83
CA ALA A 51 31.31 7.32 -3.15
C ALA A 51 30.50 6.56 -2.08
N ARG A 52 29.78 7.31 -1.23
CA ARG A 52 28.89 6.74 -0.21
C ARG A 52 27.80 5.81 -0.78
N HIS A 53 27.19 6.18 -1.91
CA HIS A 53 26.14 5.36 -2.53
C HIS A 53 26.69 4.01 -3.00
N MET A 54 27.89 4.02 -3.60
CA MET A 54 28.55 2.78 -4.05
C MET A 54 28.96 1.90 -2.87
N ASN A 55 29.41 2.50 -1.77
CA ASN A 55 29.76 1.76 -0.56
C ASN A 55 28.53 1.07 0.03
N ASP A 56 27.39 1.77 0.13
CA ASP A 56 26.13 1.18 0.60
C ASP A 56 25.70 -0.02 -0.27
N ILE A 57 25.76 0.12 -1.61
CA ILE A 57 25.42 -0.96 -2.55
C ILE A 57 26.39 -2.15 -2.40
N ARG A 58 27.70 -1.90 -2.30
CA ARG A 58 28.73 -2.94 -2.16
C ARG A 58 28.61 -3.68 -0.84
N ALA A 59 28.34 -2.98 0.26
CA ALA A 59 28.10 -3.62 1.55
C ALA A 59 26.89 -4.56 1.52
N SER A 60 25.82 -4.15 0.82
CA SER A 60 24.65 -4.99 0.60
C SER A 60 24.92 -6.23 -0.26
N LEU A 61 25.92 -6.19 -1.15
CA LEU A 61 26.31 -7.35 -1.96
C LEU A 61 27.05 -8.40 -1.12
N THR A 62 27.85 -7.97 -0.14
CA THR A 62 28.64 -8.86 0.71
C THR A 62 27.83 -9.51 1.84
N SER A 63 26.75 -8.88 2.28
CA SER A 63 25.87 -9.41 3.33
C SER A 63 24.88 -10.47 2.83
N ASN A 64 24.76 -10.65 1.51
CA ASN A 64 23.73 -11.48 0.89
C ASN A 64 24.15 -12.96 0.76
N THR A 65 24.43 -13.61 1.89
CA THR A 65 24.81 -15.04 1.97
C THR A 65 23.64 -15.98 2.29
N GLY A 66 22.39 -15.48 2.25
CA GLY A 66 21.18 -16.18 2.70
C GLY A 66 20.21 -16.60 1.58
N LYS A 67 19.16 -17.34 1.95
CA LYS A 67 18.09 -17.85 1.07
C LYS A 67 17.23 -16.76 0.40
N ASP A 68 17.31 -15.50 0.85
CA ASP A 68 16.59 -14.35 0.29
C ASP A 68 17.56 -13.56 -0.59
N SER A 69 17.66 -13.92 -1.87
CA SER A 69 18.71 -13.48 -2.81
C SER A 69 18.59 -12.02 -3.27
N GLU A 70 17.70 -11.23 -2.67
CA GLU A 70 17.53 -9.83 -3.02
C GLU A 70 18.45 -8.90 -2.21
N LEU A 71 19.00 -7.89 -2.88
CA LEU A 71 19.86 -6.90 -2.25
C LEU A 71 19.07 -6.00 -1.30
N GLU A 72 19.62 -5.78 -0.10
CA GLU A 72 19.11 -4.83 0.89
C GLU A 72 19.13 -3.40 0.34
N VAL A 73 20.21 -3.00 -0.32
CA VAL A 73 20.34 -1.68 -0.98
C VAL A 73 20.11 -1.83 -2.47
N GLN A 74 19.12 -1.10 -2.99
CA GLN A 74 18.65 -1.20 -4.37
C GLN A 74 18.64 0.16 -5.06
N VAL A 75 18.64 0.13 -6.39
CA VAL A 75 18.47 1.32 -7.23
C VAL A 75 17.17 1.15 -8.00
N LEU A 76 16.14 1.92 -7.62
CA LEU A 76 14.81 1.82 -8.20
C LEU A 76 14.56 2.94 -9.21
N VAL A 77 14.16 2.55 -10.42
CA VAL A 77 13.49 3.44 -11.38
C VAL A 77 12.00 3.39 -11.09
N ARG A 78 11.43 4.56 -10.80
CA ARG A 78 10.00 4.71 -10.54
C ARG A 78 9.41 5.62 -11.59
N LEU A 79 8.30 5.18 -12.19
CA LEU A 79 7.45 6.04 -13.01
C LEU A 79 6.19 6.33 -12.23
N PHE A 80 5.73 7.57 -12.29
CA PHE A 80 4.59 8.05 -11.56
C PHE A 80 3.55 8.65 -12.50
N THR A 81 2.28 8.37 -12.24
CA THR A 81 1.15 9.03 -12.89
C THR A 81 0.02 9.25 -11.89
N ASP A 82 -0.86 10.20 -12.19
CA ASP A 82 -2.08 10.42 -11.42
C ASP A 82 -3.19 9.60 -12.08
N GLU A 83 -3.76 8.66 -11.32
CA GLU A 83 -4.86 7.83 -11.81
C GLU A 83 -6.24 8.41 -11.46
N GLY A 84 -6.31 9.71 -11.22
CA GLY A 84 -7.51 10.44 -10.82
C GLY A 84 -7.71 10.49 -9.31
N SER A 85 -6.71 10.08 -8.53
CA SER A 85 -6.73 10.15 -7.05
C SER A 85 -6.17 11.48 -6.52
N GLY A 86 -5.55 12.29 -7.38
CA GLY A 86 -4.82 13.50 -6.99
C GLY A 86 -3.45 13.20 -6.36
N ALA A 87 -3.05 11.93 -6.30
CA ALA A 87 -1.76 11.48 -5.79
C ALA A 87 -1.00 10.73 -6.89
N LEU A 88 0.31 10.95 -6.94
CA LEU A 88 1.18 10.29 -7.90
C LEU A 88 1.64 8.93 -7.38
N GLU A 89 1.31 7.90 -8.15
CA GLU A 89 1.48 6.50 -7.79
C GLU A 89 2.37 5.79 -8.80
N ASP A 90 3.03 4.70 -8.36
CA ASP A 90 3.89 3.92 -9.22
C ASP A 90 3.09 3.26 -10.34
N ASN A 91 3.28 3.76 -11.56
CA ASN A 91 2.81 3.12 -12.78
C ASN A 91 3.61 3.65 -13.97
N TYR A 92 3.96 2.77 -14.91
CA TYR A 92 4.56 3.14 -16.18
C TYR A 92 3.60 2.92 -17.36
N PRO A 93 3.78 3.62 -18.49
CA PRO A 93 2.86 3.53 -19.62
C PRO A 93 2.75 2.12 -20.23
N ALA A 94 1.73 1.91 -21.05
CA ALA A 94 1.67 0.74 -21.92
C ALA A 94 2.90 0.63 -22.84
N ASN A 95 3.30 -0.61 -23.16
CA ASN A 95 4.45 -0.92 -24.01
C ASN A 95 5.77 -0.24 -23.58
N PHE A 96 5.89 0.02 -22.28
CA PHE A 96 7.10 0.54 -21.68
C PHE A 96 8.24 -0.48 -21.80
N SER A 97 9.44 0.02 -22.09
CA SER A 97 10.69 -0.72 -21.96
C SER A 97 11.78 0.20 -21.44
N LEU A 98 12.71 -0.41 -20.70
CA LEU A 98 13.78 0.29 -20.03
C LEU A 98 15.13 -0.32 -20.42
N LYS A 99 16.10 0.54 -20.75
CA LYS A 99 17.49 0.14 -20.86
C LYS A 99 18.35 0.99 -19.94
N VAL A 100 19.32 0.35 -19.29
CA VAL A 100 20.36 1.00 -18.50
C VAL A 100 21.70 0.63 -19.10
N ASN A 101 22.50 1.63 -19.47
CA ASN A 101 23.81 1.44 -20.10
C ASN A 101 23.75 0.49 -21.32
N ASN A 102 22.79 0.71 -22.21
CA ASN A 102 22.46 -0.12 -23.38
C ASN A 102 22.00 -1.56 -23.10
N ARG A 103 21.89 -1.97 -21.83
CA ARG A 103 21.37 -3.29 -21.43
C ARG A 103 19.89 -3.19 -21.11
N ALA A 104 19.06 -4.05 -21.71
CA ALA A 104 17.64 -4.13 -21.38
C ALA A 104 17.44 -4.54 -19.92
N CYS A 105 16.48 -3.88 -19.25
CA CYS A 105 16.06 -4.23 -17.90
C CYS A 105 14.80 -5.09 -17.97
N ALA A 106 14.78 -6.19 -17.22
CA ALA A 106 13.57 -6.97 -17.02
C ALA A 106 12.57 -6.13 -16.20
N LEU A 107 11.33 -6.06 -16.67
CA LEU A 107 10.27 -5.38 -15.96
C LEU A 107 9.59 -6.34 -14.98
N PRO A 108 9.25 -5.91 -13.76
CA PRO A 108 8.43 -6.71 -12.86
C PRO A 108 7.08 -7.06 -13.50
N PRO A 109 6.49 -8.21 -13.14
CA PRO A 109 5.17 -8.57 -13.63
C PRO A 109 4.12 -7.55 -13.19
N SER A 110 3.22 -7.18 -14.10
CA SER A 110 2.09 -6.30 -13.76
C SER A 110 1.09 -7.01 -12.84
N ILE A 111 0.52 -6.25 -11.91
CA ILE A 111 -0.43 -6.75 -10.93
C ILE A 111 -1.83 -6.24 -11.32
N SER A 112 -2.71 -7.17 -11.66
CA SER A 112 -4.13 -6.87 -11.85
C SER A 112 -4.83 -6.70 -10.50
N VAL A 113 -5.48 -5.56 -10.31
CA VAL A 113 -6.31 -5.25 -9.13
C VAL A 113 -7.73 -4.89 -9.56
N PRO A 114 -8.76 -5.32 -8.82
CA PRO A 114 -10.14 -4.90 -9.07
C PRO A 114 -10.28 -3.37 -8.96
N ALA A 115 -11.11 -2.78 -9.81
CA ALA A 115 -11.44 -1.36 -9.80
C ALA A 115 -12.97 -1.16 -9.86
N PRO A 116 -13.48 0.03 -9.50
CA PRO A 116 -14.91 0.32 -9.55
C PRO A 116 -15.54 0.01 -10.92
N GLY A 117 -16.81 -0.40 -10.92
CA GLY A 117 -17.55 -0.70 -12.14
C GLY A 117 -17.17 -2.03 -12.81
N GLY A 118 -16.57 -2.98 -12.07
CA GLY A 118 -16.17 -4.29 -12.61
C GLY A 118 -14.94 -4.23 -13.52
N THR A 119 -14.24 -3.09 -13.54
CA THR A 119 -13.02 -2.90 -14.32
C THR A 119 -11.80 -3.49 -13.59
N THR A 120 -10.69 -3.66 -14.32
CA THR A 120 -9.42 -4.11 -13.75
C THR A 120 -8.35 -3.05 -14.02
N LEU A 121 -7.70 -2.61 -12.95
CA LEU A 121 -6.54 -1.74 -13.03
C LEU A 121 -5.26 -2.58 -13.07
N ARG A 122 -4.29 -2.19 -13.91
CA ARG A 122 -2.96 -2.81 -13.94
C ARG A 122 -1.96 -1.92 -13.22
N VAL A 123 -1.54 -2.36 -12.04
CA VAL A 123 -0.48 -1.74 -11.25
C VAL A 123 0.86 -2.28 -11.73
N ARG A 124 1.84 -1.39 -11.92
CA ARG A 124 3.15 -1.76 -12.46
C ARG A 124 4.26 -1.33 -11.49
N PRO A 125 4.95 -2.28 -10.81
CA PRO A 125 5.88 -1.97 -9.73
C PRO A 125 7.16 -1.22 -10.17
N PRO A 126 7.87 -0.54 -9.26
CA PRO A 126 9.21 0.00 -9.50
C PRO A 126 10.21 -1.02 -10.07
N VAL A 127 11.11 -0.59 -10.93
CA VAL A 127 12.12 -1.47 -11.56
C VAL A 127 13.45 -1.35 -10.82
N ASN A 128 13.95 -2.44 -10.24
CA ASN A 128 15.30 -2.50 -9.70
C ASN A 128 16.33 -2.64 -10.83
N ILE A 129 17.23 -1.65 -10.94
CA ILE A 129 18.22 -1.56 -12.01
C ILE A 129 19.66 -1.73 -11.53
N VAL A 130 19.87 -2.05 -10.26
CA VAL A 130 21.21 -2.08 -9.65
C VAL A 130 22.19 -2.99 -10.40
N SER A 131 21.73 -4.13 -10.95
CA SER A 131 22.54 -5.08 -11.71
C SER A 131 23.05 -4.54 -13.06
N ASN A 132 22.40 -3.51 -13.62
CA ASN A 132 22.76 -2.92 -14.91
C ASN A 132 23.58 -1.63 -14.73
N CYS A 133 23.80 -1.20 -13.49
CA CYS A 133 24.48 0.05 -13.19
C CYS A 133 26.01 -0.10 -13.19
N PHE A 134 26.70 0.93 -13.70
CA PHE A 134 28.12 1.15 -13.51
C PHE A 134 28.34 1.74 -12.11
N LEU A 135 28.98 0.96 -11.23
CA LEU A 135 29.33 1.33 -9.86
C LEU A 135 30.77 1.88 -9.79
N TYR A 136 31.03 2.93 -10.56
CA TYR A 136 32.32 3.61 -10.62
C TYR A 136 32.18 5.11 -10.28
N PRO A 137 33.14 5.70 -9.55
CA PRO A 137 33.12 7.12 -9.26
C PRO A 137 33.10 7.96 -10.54
N ARG A 138 32.27 9.02 -10.56
CA ARG A 138 32.18 10.01 -11.66
C ARG A 138 31.76 9.44 -13.02
N VAL A 139 31.47 8.15 -13.12
CA VAL A 139 30.88 7.53 -14.31
C VAL A 139 29.38 7.74 -14.28
N LYS A 140 28.83 8.24 -15.39
CA LYS A 140 27.39 8.39 -15.56
C LYS A 140 26.76 7.06 -15.97
N ASN A 141 25.58 6.81 -15.45
CA ASN A 141 24.68 5.76 -15.87
C ASN A 141 23.64 6.37 -16.82
N ASP A 142 23.50 5.78 -18.00
CA ASP A 142 22.52 6.19 -19.02
C ASP A 142 21.22 5.39 -18.87
N LEU A 143 20.10 6.10 -18.78
CA LEU A 143 18.75 5.57 -18.66
C LEU A 143 17.98 5.89 -19.92
N LEU A 144 17.67 4.89 -20.74
CA LEU A 144 16.83 5.04 -21.94
C LEU A 144 15.44 4.46 -21.67
N LEU A 145 14.45 5.34 -21.64
CA LEU A 145 13.03 4.97 -21.58
C LEU A 145 12.48 4.91 -23.00
N VAL A 146 11.67 3.89 -23.28
CA VAL A 146 10.87 3.80 -24.50
C VAL A 146 9.44 3.46 -24.10
N TRP A 147 8.45 4.20 -24.59
CA TRP A 147 7.05 3.99 -24.21
C TRP A 147 6.11 4.39 -25.34
N GLN A 148 4.85 4.00 -25.18
CA GLN A 148 3.75 4.52 -25.98
C GLN A 148 2.98 5.56 -25.15
N PRO A 149 2.75 6.78 -25.66
CA PRO A 149 2.04 7.82 -24.93
C PRO A 149 0.56 7.48 -24.79
N GLU A 150 -0.06 8.01 -23.74
CA GLU A 150 -1.48 7.87 -23.44
C GLU A 150 -2.08 9.28 -23.39
N ALA A 151 -3.16 9.53 -24.16
CA ALA A 151 -3.62 10.88 -24.50
C ALA A 151 -3.88 11.79 -23.28
N ASP A 152 -4.37 11.21 -22.18
CA ASP A 152 -4.78 11.95 -20.99
C ASP A 152 -3.91 11.64 -19.77
N ARG A 153 -2.70 11.12 -19.96
CA ARG A 153 -1.81 10.76 -18.85
C ARG A 153 -0.44 11.43 -18.96
N GLN A 154 -0.08 12.15 -17.90
CA GLN A 154 1.28 12.62 -17.69
C GLN A 154 2.03 11.61 -16.82
N TYR A 155 3.24 11.29 -17.25
CA TYR A 155 4.15 10.44 -16.48
C TYR A 155 5.38 11.22 -16.03
N PHE A 156 5.92 10.85 -14.87
CA PHE A 156 7.16 11.37 -14.31
C PHE A 156 8.09 10.20 -14.04
N VAL A 157 9.39 10.35 -14.31
CA VAL A 157 10.41 9.35 -13.95
C VAL A 157 11.30 9.87 -12.83
N GLY A 158 11.64 9.02 -11.88
CA GLY A 158 12.66 9.27 -10.87
C GLY A 158 13.55 8.05 -10.64
N VAL A 159 14.77 8.28 -10.18
CA VAL A 159 15.74 7.22 -9.82
C VAL A 159 16.13 7.40 -8.37
N PHE A 160 15.96 6.36 -7.57
CA PHE A 160 16.14 6.41 -6.13
C PHE A 160 17.07 5.29 -5.66
N LEU A 161 18.03 5.66 -4.81
CA LEU A 161 18.76 4.70 -3.99
C LEU A 161 17.91 4.42 -2.75
N VAL A 162 17.59 3.16 -2.50
CA VAL A 162 16.71 2.77 -1.39
C VAL A 162 17.31 1.64 -0.58
N ARG A 163 16.90 1.56 0.69
CA ARG A 163 17.12 0.42 1.57
C ARG A 163 15.80 -0.31 1.78
N ARG A 164 15.76 -1.61 1.44
CA ARG A 164 14.62 -2.49 1.70
C ARG A 164 14.38 -2.58 3.21
N GLN A 165 13.10 -2.56 3.59
CA GLN A 165 12.64 -2.65 4.96
C GLN A 165 11.80 -3.91 5.11
N SER A 166 11.97 -4.63 6.21
CA SER A 166 11.16 -5.81 6.51
C SER A 166 9.71 -5.43 6.83
N THR A 167 8.79 -6.39 6.63
CA THR A 167 7.42 -6.28 7.13
C THR A 167 7.36 -5.95 8.64
N VAL A 168 8.28 -6.48 9.45
CA VAL A 168 8.33 -6.18 10.90
C VAL A 168 8.59 -4.69 11.13
N THR A 169 9.52 -4.08 10.39
CA THR A 169 9.79 -2.64 10.51
C THR A 169 8.61 -1.80 10.03
N ALA A 170 7.96 -2.17 8.93
CA ALA A 170 6.76 -1.49 8.45
C ALA A 170 5.60 -1.57 9.47
N LEU A 171 5.41 -2.72 10.12
CA LEU A 171 4.42 -2.92 11.17
C LEU A 171 4.68 -2.03 12.39
N ARG A 172 5.93 -1.96 12.85
CA ARG A 172 6.32 -1.06 13.95
C ARG A 172 6.03 0.40 13.61
N LYS A 173 6.36 0.84 12.39
CA LYS A 173 6.04 2.19 11.89
C LYS A 173 4.52 2.47 11.91
N LEU A 174 3.70 1.47 11.59
CA LEU A 174 2.23 1.57 11.66
C LEU A 174 1.74 1.72 13.11
N GLN A 175 2.17 0.84 14.00
CA GLN A 175 1.73 0.83 15.41
C GLN A 175 2.09 2.12 16.16
N GLN A 176 3.26 2.71 15.88
CA GLN A 176 3.73 3.91 16.57
C GLN A 176 3.05 5.21 16.12
N LYS A 177 2.62 5.29 14.86
CA LYS A 177 2.21 6.57 14.25
C LYS A 177 0.74 6.65 13.89
N ARG A 178 0.01 5.52 13.84
CA ARG A 178 -1.29 5.43 13.16
C ARG A 178 -2.27 4.62 13.97
N VAL A 179 -2.95 5.31 14.88
CA VAL A 179 -3.91 4.72 15.81
C VAL A 179 -5.28 5.33 15.58
N LYS A 180 -6.29 4.47 15.38
CA LYS A 180 -7.71 4.85 15.41
C LYS A 180 -8.24 4.64 16.82
N ARG A 181 -8.68 5.72 17.46
CA ARG A 181 -9.23 5.71 18.82
C ARG A 181 -10.53 4.90 18.86
N ALA A 182 -10.78 4.22 19.97
CA ALA A 182 -11.98 3.41 20.17
C ALA A 182 -13.28 4.18 19.92
N ALA A 183 -13.35 5.45 20.38
CA ALA A 183 -14.51 6.33 20.17
C ALA A 183 -14.91 6.50 18.69
N HIS A 184 -13.94 6.52 17.76
CA HIS A 184 -14.24 6.64 16.33
C HIS A 184 -14.89 5.36 15.79
N THR A 185 -14.45 4.20 16.28
CA THR A 185 -15.04 2.91 15.92
C THR A 185 -16.44 2.78 16.51
N SER A 186 -16.64 3.17 17.78
CA SER A 186 -17.96 3.19 18.41
C SER A 186 -18.95 4.12 17.69
N ALA A 187 -18.51 5.32 17.29
CA ALA A 187 -19.34 6.24 16.50
C ALA A 187 -19.75 5.65 15.14
N GLN A 188 -18.82 4.99 14.45
CA GLN A 188 -19.11 4.31 13.19
C GLN A 188 -20.05 3.10 13.39
N THR A 189 -19.91 2.36 14.49
CA THR A 189 -20.85 1.30 14.85
C THR A 189 -22.24 1.86 15.07
N LEU A 190 -22.37 3.00 15.76
CA LEU A 190 -23.63 3.70 15.95
C LEU A 190 -24.26 4.16 14.62
N GLU A 191 -23.46 4.66 13.68
CA GLU A 191 -23.95 5.04 12.33
C GLU A 191 -24.50 3.83 11.57
N LEU A 192 -23.81 2.68 11.61
CA LEU A 192 -24.28 1.46 10.96
C LEU A 192 -25.55 0.91 11.59
N ILE A 193 -25.68 1.00 12.91
CA ILE A 193 -26.90 0.63 13.67
C ILE A 193 -28.07 1.54 13.30
N LYS A 194 -27.82 2.84 13.11
CA LYS A 194 -28.85 3.83 12.76
C LYS A 194 -29.23 3.84 11.28
N ALA A 195 -28.41 3.25 10.41
CA ALA A 195 -28.71 3.20 8.98
C ALA A 195 -29.86 2.21 8.75
N PRO A 196 -31.07 2.65 8.39
CA PRO A 196 -32.18 1.73 8.14
C PRO A 196 -31.82 0.83 6.96
N GLU A 197 -31.96 -0.49 7.13
CA GLU A 197 -31.89 -1.42 6.02
C GLU A 197 -32.96 -1.02 5.00
N ARG A 198 -32.54 -0.52 3.84
CA ARG A 198 -33.43 -0.41 2.68
C ARG A 198 -33.60 -1.80 2.08
N ALA A 199 -34.33 -2.67 2.77
CA ALA A 199 -34.76 -3.96 2.26
C ALA A 199 -36.12 -4.33 2.88
N SER A 200 -37.16 -4.02 2.12
CA SER A 200 -38.31 -4.89 1.88
C SER A 200 -39.03 -5.51 3.09
N GLY A 201 -40.15 -4.88 3.44
CA GLY A 201 -41.38 -5.58 3.86
C GLY A 201 -41.33 -6.34 5.18
N GLY A 202 -41.81 -5.69 6.23
CA GLY A 202 -42.56 -6.36 7.31
C GLY A 202 -41.73 -7.17 8.29
N ASP A 203 -40.78 -6.54 8.98
CA ASP A 203 -40.55 -6.71 10.41
C ASP A 203 -39.60 -5.57 10.86
N ASP A 204 -39.97 -4.77 11.85
CA ASP A 204 -39.14 -3.71 12.42
C ASP A 204 -37.98 -4.34 13.22
N ILE A 205 -36.95 -4.84 12.52
CA ILE A 205 -35.73 -5.31 13.17
C ILE A 205 -34.90 -4.08 13.57
N GLU A 206 -35.04 -3.67 14.82
CA GLU A 206 -34.20 -2.64 15.43
C GLU A 206 -32.75 -3.18 15.55
N VAL A 207 -31.89 -2.85 14.57
CA VAL A 207 -30.48 -3.27 14.56
C VAL A 207 -29.73 -2.53 15.66
N THR A 208 -29.73 -3.07 16.89
CA THR A 208 -29.08 -2.46 18.06
C THR A 208 -27.59 -2.81 18.22
N ARG A 209 -27.06 -3.67 17.35
CA ARG A 209 -25.76 -4.33 17.50
C ARG A 209 -25.12 -4.73 16.17
N VAL A 210 -23.80 -4.77 16.12
CA VAL A 210 -23.00 -5.21 14.96
C VAL A 210 -22.13 -6.39 15.35
N ALA A 211 -22.21 -7.49 14.61
CA ALA A 211 -21.31 -8.63 14.79
C ALA A 211 -19.98 -8.42 14.04
N ALA A 212 -18.88 -8.84 14.64
CA ALA A 212 -17.56 -8.83 14.02
C ALA A 212 -16.75 -10.07 14.39
N SER A 213 -15.95 -10.57 13.45
CA SER A 213 -15.03 -11.68 13.69
C SER A 213 -13.69 -11.19 14.24
N LEU A 214 -13.11 -11.96 15.16
CA LEU A 214 -11.73 -11.81 15.64
C LEU A 214 -10.73 -12.55 14.75
N THR A 215 -11.22 -13.34 13.79
CA THR A 215 -10.43 -14.04 12.78
C THR A 215 -10.17 -13.14 11.58
N CYS A 216 -8.91 -13.08 11.14
CA CYS A 216 -8.53 -12.26 10.01
C CYS A 216 -9.15 -12.80 8.72
N PRO A 217 -9.84 -11.97 7.91
CA PRO A 217 -10.42 -12.40 6.64
C PRO A 217 -9.36 -12.80 5.61
N LEU A 218 -8.13 -12.32 5.74
CA LEU A 218 -7.00 -12.63 4.85
C LEU A 218 -6.29 -13.91 5.26
N SER A 219 -5.74 -13.97 6.47
CA SER A 219 -4.91 -15.10 6.92
C SER A 219 -5.69 -16.24 7.55
N LYS A 220 -7.01 -16.06 7.80
CA LYS A 220 -7.90 -17.05 8.41
C LYS A 220 -7.48 -17.51 9.81
N VAL A 221 -6.62 -16.73 10.48
CA VAL A 221 -6.20 -16.94 11.87
C VAL A 221 -6.61 -15.74 12.73
N ARG A 222 -6.68 -15.94 14.05
CA ARG A 222 -6.99 -14.86 15.01
C ARG A 222 -6.06 -13.67 14.79
N MET A 223 -6.65 -12.48 14.64
CA MET A 223 -5.90 -11.23 14.47
C MET A 223 -5.00 -10.97 15.69
N ARG A 224 -3.81 -10.43 15.44
CA ARG A 224 -2.90 -9.96 16.50
C ARG A 224 -2.81 -8.44 16.50
N VAL A 225 -2.73 -7.83 15.32
CA VAL A 225 -2.71 -6.38 15.17
C VAL A 225 -3.89 -5.97 14.29
N PRO A 226 -5.08 -5.73 14.88
CA PRO A 226 -6.27 -5.38 14.11
C PRO A 226 -6.10 -4.00 13.48
N CYS A 227 -6.22 -3.94 12.16
CA CYS A 227 -6.13 -2.72 11.40
C CYS A 227 -7.20 -2.64 10.31
N ARG A 228 -7.40 -1.42 9.81
CA ARG A 228 -8.21 -1.12 8.62
C ARG A 228 -7.77 0.21 8.02
N ALA A 229 -8.24 0.53 6.82
CA ALA A 229 -7.97 1.83 6.22
C ALA A 229 -8.97 2.88 6.72
N LEU A 230 -8.55 4.16 6.79
CA LEU A 230 -9.42 5.27 7.18
C LEU A 230 -10.69 5.39 6.32
N GLY A 231 -10.60 5.05 5.04
CA GLY A 231 -11.74 5.08 4.10
C GLY A 231 -12.71 3.88 4.21
N CYS A 232 -12.42 2.90 5.07
CA CYS A 232 -13.29 1.73 5.24
C CYS A 232 -14.60 2.08 5.95
N ARG A 233 -15.74 1.74 5.33
CA ARG A 233 -17.08 1.92 5.92
C ARG A 233 -17.54 0.75 6.81
N HIS A 234 -16.83 -0.39 6.77
CA HIS A 234 -17.09 -1.55 7.63
C HIS A 234 -16.33 -1.45 8.96
N ILE A 235 -16.83 -2.13 10.00
CA ILE A 235 -16.18 -2.24 11.32
C ILE A 235 -15.16 -3.39 11.37
N GLN A 236 -15.37 -4.46 10.61
CA GLN A 236 -14.49 -5.63 10.57
C GLN A 236 -13.03 -5.22 10.29
N CYS A 237 -12.12 -5.59 11.19
CA CYS A 237 -10.68 -5.39 11.00
C CYS A 237 -10.04 -6.58 10.24
N PHE A 238 -8.81 -6.39 9.80
CA PHE A 238 -7.90 -7.43 9.33
C PHE A 238 -6.55 -7.33 10.05
N ASP A 239 -5.75 -8.39 10.00
CA ASP A 239 -4.45 -8.42 10.69
C ASP A 239 -3.40 -7.65 9.89
N ALA A 240 -2.78 -6.65 10.52
CA ALA A 240 -1.82 -5.76 9.88
C ALA A 240 -0.55 -6.50 9.44
N HIS A 241 -0.06 -7.45 10.22
CA HIS A 241 1.16 -8.19 9.87
C HIS A 241 0.94 -8.99 8.59
N SER A 242 -0.10 -9.82 8.58
CA SER A 242 -0.48 -10.65 7.42
C SER A 242 -0.75 -9.79 6.18
N TYR A 243 -1.40 -8.64 6.37
CA TYR A 243 -1.68 -7.68 5.30
C TYR A 243 -0.41 -7.07 4.69
N LEU A 244 0.55 -6.69 5.54
CA LEU A 244 1.82 -6.14 5.09
C LEU A 244 2.67 -7.21 4.37
N GLN A 245 2.73 -8.44 4.89
CA GLN A 245 3.45 -9.52 4.21
C GLN A 245 2.89 -9.76 2.81
N SER A 246 1.57 -9.82 2.66
CA SER A 246 0.92 -9.98 1.35
C SER A 246 1.27 -8.85 0.39
N ASN A 247 1.31 -7.60 0.87
CA ASN A 247 1.66 -6.44 0.05
C ASN A 247 3.16 -6.28 -0.20
N GLU A 248 4.03 -6.88 0.62
CA GLU A 248 5.47 -6.95 0.34
C GLU A 248 5.71 -7.80 -0.92
N THR A 249 5.02 -8.93 -1.05
CA THR A 249 5.12 -9.83 -2.22
C THR A 249 4.32 -9.33 -3.42
N ARG A 250 3.07 -8.87 -3.19
CA ARG A 250 2.15 -8.42 -4.24
C ARG A 250 1.42 -7.15 -3.80
N PRO A 251 1.99 -5.95 -4.05
CA PRO A 251 1.48 -4.67 -3.53
C PRO A 251 0.18 -4.22 -4.22
N THR A 252 -0.93 -4.88 -3.87
CA THR A 252 -2.27 -4.52 -4.37
C THR A 252 -2.87 -3.34 -3.63
N TRP A 253 -2.54 -3.19 -2.34
CA TRP A 253 -3.10 -2.20 -1.43
C TRP A 253 -4.64 -2.16 -1.42
N MET A 254 -5.26 -3.33 -1.51
CA MET A 254 -6.72 -3.50 -1.49
C MET A 254 -7.18 -4.06 -0.15
N CYS A 255 -8.27 -3.54 0.40
CA CYS A 255 -8.86 -4.00 1.65
C CYS A 255 -9.42 -5.42 1.47
N PRO A 256 -9.03 -6.41 2.29
CA PRO A 256 -9.54 -7.78 2.18
C PRO A 256 -11.00 -7.93 2.62
N VAL A 257 -11.62 -6.89 3.20
CA VAL A 257 -13.02 -6.91 3.63
C VAL A 257 -13.96 -6.33 2.57
N CYS A 258 -13.69 -5.09 2.11
CA CYS A 258 -14.59 -4.39 1.19
C CYS A 258 -14.07 -4.24 -0.23
N GLY A 259 -12.84 -4.70 -0.52
CA GLY A 259 -12.21 -4.47 -1.82
C GLY A 259 -11.91 -2.99 -2.12
N GLY A 260 -12.06 -2.08 -1.16
CA GLY A 260 -11.69 -0.67 -1.32
C GLY A 260 -10.18 -0.44 -1.19
N ARG A 261 -9.69 0.72 -1.63
CA ARG A 261 -8.28 1.10 -1.52
C ARG A 261 -7.83 1.25 -0.06
N ALA A 262 -6.72 0.61 0.29
CA ALA A 262 -6.16 0.53 1.64
C ALA A 262 -4.62 0.68 1.63
N ALA A 263 -4.13 1.77 1.03
CA ALA A 263 -2.71 2.11 1.01
C ALA A 263 -2.12 2.20 2.44
N PHE A 264 -0.83 1.90 2.59
CA PHE A 264 -0.13 2.01 3.89
C PHE A 264 -0.34 3.37 4.59
N SER A 265 -0.42 4.44 3.82
CA SER A 265 -0.64 5.81 4.31
C SER A 265 -2.06 6.07 4.83
N SER A 266 -3.01 5.16 4.62
CA SER A 266 -4.37 5.24 5.18
C SER A 266 -4.65 4.16 6.22
N LEU A 267 -3.76 3.19 6.42
CA LEU A 267 -3.90 2.17 7.45
C LEU A 267 -3.83 2.76 8.85
N VAL A 268 -4.67 2.24 9.74
CA VAL A 268 -4.73 2.57 11.17
C VAL A 268 -4.97 1.31 11.99
N VAL A 269 -4.33 1.22 13.16
CA VAL A 269 -4.59 0.18 14.17
C VAL A 269 -5.84 0.57 14.96
N ASP A 270 -6.83 -0.32 15.04
CA ASP A 270 -8.12 -0.05 15.66
C ASP A 270 -8.11 -0.42 17.15
N GLN A 271 -8.09 0.58 18.03
CA GLN A 271 -7.89 0.35 19.47
C GLN A 271 -9.07 -0.35 20.14
N LEU A 272 -10.29 -0.22 19.60
CA LEU A 272 -11.41 -1.01 20.12
C LEU A 272 -11.15 -2.50 19.89
N PHE A 273 -10.72 -2.89 18.70
CA PHE A 273 -10.39 -4.28 18.41
C PHE A 273 -9.13 -4.77 19.12
N VAL A 274 -8.13 -3.90 19.35
CA VAL A 274 -6.97 -4.28 20.19
C VAL A 274 -7.47 -4.72 21.56
N HIS A 275 -8.29 -3.89 22.21
CA HIS A 275 -8.85 -4.20 23.51
C HIS A 275 -9.72 -5.46 23.50
N ILE A 276 -10.58 -5.62 22.48
CA ILE A 276 -11.42 -6.82 22.33
C ILE A 276 -10.56 -8.08 22.22
N ILE A 277 -9.52 -8.07 21.38
CA ILE A 277 -8.66 -9.24 21.14
C ILE A 277 -7.92 -9.64 22.42
N GLU A 278 -7.46 -8.67 23.22
CA GLU A 278 -6.76 -8.88 24.49
C GLU A 278 -7.68 -9.47 25.59
N LYS A 279 -8.96 -9.12 25.59
CA LYS A 279 -9.92 -9.50 26.64
C LYS A 279 -10.81 -10.67 26.28
N ALA A 280 -11.05 -10.91 24.99
CA ALA A 280 -11.89 -12.02 24.55
C ALA A 280 -11.20 -13.36 24.80
N PRO A 281 -11.95 -14.42 25.18
CA PRO A 281 -11.41 -15.77 25.31
C PRO A 281 -10.65 -16.22 24.05
N ALA A 282 -9.65 -17.09 24.24
CA ALA A 282 -8.81 -17.56 23.14
C ALA A 282 -9.59 -18.36 22.08
N ASP A 283 -10.65 -19.06 22.50
CA ASP A 283 -11.58 -19.86 21.70
C ASP A 283 -12.75 -19.05 21.11
N CYS A 284 -12.81 -17.73 21.38
CA CYS A 284 -13.86 -16.85 20.87
C CYS A 284 -13.49 -16.28 19.50
N ASP A 285 -14.20 -16.68 18.44
CA ASP A 285 -13.93 -16.23 17.06
C ASP A 285 -14.72 -14.99 16.63
N SER A 286 -15.73 -14.58 17.40
CA SER A 286 -16.58 -13.44 17.05
C SER A 286 -17.22 -12.79 18.26
N VAL A 287 -17.50 -11.50 18.11
CA VAL A 287 -18.07 -10.64 19.14
C VAL A 287 -19.24 -9.86 18.58
N VAL A 288 -20.13 -9.45 19.46
CA VAL A 288 -21.17 -8.47 19.20
C VAL A 288 -20.74 -7.15 19.81
N ILE A 289 -20.79 -6.07 19.04
CA ILE A 289 -20.48 -4.70 19.46
C ILE A 289 -21.78 -3.89 19.47
N ARG A 290 -22.07 -3.24 20.59
CA ARG A 290 -23.23 -2.39 20.80
C ARG A 290 -22.96 -0.94 20.38
N LYS A 291 -24.03 -0.16 20.29
CA LYS A 291 -24.02 1.27 19.95
C LYS A 291 -23.19 2.17 20.87
N ASP A 292 -23.01 1.74 22.12
CA ASP A 292 -22.24 2.41 23.16
C ASP A 292 -20.75 1.97 23.19
N GLY A 293 -20.35 1.08 22.27
CA GLY A 293 -18.99 0.52 22.20
C GLY A 293 -18.76 -0.69 23.10
N PHE A 294 -19.75 -1.06 23.94
CA PHE A 294 -19.67 -2.28 24.73
C PHE A 294 -19.73 -3.49 23.81
N TRP A 295 -19.04 -4.56 24.18
CA TRP A 295 -18.99 -5.76 23.37
C TRP A 295 -19.05 -7.02 24.22
N TYR A 296 -19.42 -8.13 23.59
CA TYR A 296 -19.46 -9.44 24.22
C TYR A 296 -19.23 -10.58 23.22
N PRO A 297 -18.75 -11.75 23.66
CA PRO A 297 -18.62 -12.92 22.79
C PRO A 297 -19.94 -13.31 22.13
N SER A 298 -19.93 -13.49 20.81
CA SER A 298 -21.04 -14.10 20.08
C SER A 298 -20.99 -15.60 20.34
N ARG A 299 -21.53 -16.10 21.46
CA ARG A 299 -21.58 -17.56 21.67
C ARG A 299 -22.51 -18.19 20.65
N LYS A 300 -22.17 -19.40 20.17
CA LYS A 300 -23.09 -20.25 19.41
C LYS A 300 -24.16 -20.92 20.28
N ASP A 301 -23.97 -20.95 21.60
CA ASP A 301 -24.97 -21.37 22.58
C ASP A 301 -24.88 -20.48 23.83
N ASP A 302 -26.03 -19.92 24.24
CA ASP A 302 -26.19 -18.97 25.33
C ASP A 302 -25.41 -19.35 26.60
N CYS A 303 -24.71 -18.38 27.20
CA CYS A 303 -24.18 -18.57 28.55
C CYS A 303 -24.29 -17.30 29.39
N PRO A 304 -24.73 -17.42 30.65
CA PRO A 304 -25.36 -16.31 31.37
C PRO A 304 -24.39 -15.37 32.07
N THR A 305 -23.07 -15.56 31.94
CA THR A 305 -22.09 -15.02 32.90
C THR A 305 -21.28 -13.81 32.42
N TRP A 306 -21.54 -13.20 31.26
CA TRP A 306 -20.70 -12.07 30.78
C TRP A 306 -21.15 -10.68 31.24
N ARG A 307 -22.12 -10.55 32.16
CA ARG A 307 -22.40 -9.25 32.80
C ARG A 307 -21.17 -8.83 33.60
N SER A 308 -20.36 -7.93 33.04
CA SER A 308 -19.36 -7.04 33.69
C SER A 308 -17.96 -7.14 33.05
N LEU A 309 -17.79 -6.64 31.84
CA LEU A 309 -16.54 -5.98 31.45
C LEU A 309 -16.88 -4.56 31.01
N VAL A 310 -17.08 -3.73 32.03
CA VAL A 310 -17.06 -2.26 31.96
C VAL A 310 -15.58 -1.88 31.72
N ILE A 311 -15.25 -0.87 30.93
CA ILE A 311 -14.90 0.48 31.43
C ILE A 311 -14.44 1.37 30.26
N CYS A 312 -14.82 2.64 30.40
CA CYS A 312 -14.30 3.94 29.92
C CYS A 312 -13.18 3.97 28.87
#